data_AF-Q5J6K7-F1
#
_entry.id   AF-Q5J6K7-F1
#
_cell.length_a   1.000
_cell.length_b   1.000
_cell.length_c   1.000
_cell.angle_alpha   90.00
_cell.angle_beta   90.00
_cell.angle_gamma   90.00
#
_symmetry.space_group_name_H-M   'P 1'
#
loop_
_entity.id
_entity.type
_entity.pdbx_description
1 polymer ?
#
loop_
_entity_poly.entity_id
_entity_poly.type
_entity_poly.pdbx_seq_one_letter_code
_entity_poly.pdbx_strand_id
1 'polypeptide(L)' 'LPGTAQEYGGIIRHGAKLLYAFAEATVPKITVITRKAYGGAYDVMSSKHLCGDTNYAWPTAEIAVMGAK' A
#
# COMPACT_ATOMS: atom_id res chain seq x y z
N LEU A 1 8.91 7.62 0.68
CA LEU A 1 9.85 8.75 0.53
C LEU A 1 11.25 8.16 0.46
N PRO A 2 11.93 8.21 -0.70
CA PRO A 2 13.30 7.70 -0.79
C PRO A 2 14.28 8.66 -0.09
N GLY A 3 15.42 8.13 0.34
CA GLY A 3 16.56 8.94 0.80
C GLY A 3 17.27 8.36 2.02
N THR A 4 18.58 8.61 2.11
CA THR A 4 19.47 8.09 3.15
C THR A 4 18.99 8.37 4.57
N ALA A 5 18.41 9.55 4.81
CA ALA A 5 17.84 9.89 6.11
C ALA A 5 16.67 8.99 6.51
N GLN A 6 15.84 8.55 5.55
CA GLN A 6 14.72 7.64 5.81
C GLN A 6 15.21 6.22 6.06
N GLU A 7 16.21 5.76 5.31
CA GLU A 7 16.83 4.45 5.49
C GLU A 7 17.44 4.31 6.89
N TYR A 8 18.26 5.28 7.31
CA TYR A 8 18.83 5.31 8.67
C TYR A 8 17.77 5.61 9.75
N GLY A 9 16.72 6.35 9.39
CA GLY A 9 15.53 6.53 10.22
C GLY A 9 14.67 5.28 10.38
N GLY A 10 15.04 4.15 9.76
CA GLY A 10 14.39 2.86 9.95
C GLY A 10 13.12 2.66 9.13
N ILE A 11 12.97 3.35 7.98
CA ILE A 11 11.76 3.30 7.15
C ILE A 11 11.31 1.88 6.78
N ILE A 12 12.24 0.94 6.60
CA ILE A 12 11.93 -0.48 6.37
C ILE A 12 11.11 -1.06 7.53
N ARG A 13 11.56 -0.85 8.78
CA ARG A 13 10.87 -1.35 9.97
C ARG A 13 9.56 -0.63 10.20
N HIS A 14 9.51 0.67 9.93
CA HIS A 14 8.29 1.46 10.07
C HIS A 14 7.22 1.05 9.05
N GLY A 15 7.59 0.85 7.78
CA GLY A 15 6.68 0.36 6.74
C GLY A 15 6.17 -1.05 7.02
N ALA A 16 7.04 -1.95 7.49
CA ALA A 16 6.68 -3.32 7.84
C ALA A 16 5.60 -3.39 8.94
N LYS A 17 5.57 -2.44 9.88
CA LYS A 17 4.51 -2.38 10.92
C LYS A 17 3.13 -2.14 10.33
N LEU A 18 3.02 -1.27 9.32
CA LEU A 18 1.74 -0.99 8.68
C LEU A 18 1.28 -2.19 7.83
N LEU A 19 2.22 -2.82 7.10
CA LEU A 19 1.96 -4.06 6.38
C LEU A 19 1.43 -5.15 7.33
N TYR A 20 2.11 -5.34 8.47
CA TYR A 20 1.71 -6.28 9.50
C TYR A 20 0.32 -5.97 10.06
N ALA A 21 0.05 -4.71 10.39
CA ALA A 21 -1.24 -4.30 10.94
C ALA A 21 -2.41 -4.60 9.99
N PHE A 22 -2.27 -4.32 8.68
CA PHE A 22 -3.30 -4.64 7.70
C PHE A 22 -3.45 -6.14 7.44
N ALA A 23 -2.34 -6.89 7.47
CA ALA A 23 -2.36 -8.34 7.28
C ALA A 23 -2.98 -9.08 8.49
N GLU A 24 -2.72 -8.61 9.71
CA GLU A 24 -3.23 -9.20 10.95
C GLU A 24 -4.70 -8.79 11.22
N ALA A 25 -5.15 -7.65 10.72
CA ALA A 25 -6.49 -7.14 10.95
C ALA A 25 -7.58 -8.10 10.42
N THR A 26 -8.38 -8.64 11.34
CA THR A 26 -9.53 -9.53 11.07
C THR A 26 -10.84 -8.79 10.80
N VAL A 27 -10.87 -7.47 11.04
CA VAL A 27 -12.02 -6.64 10.70
C VAL A 27 -12.21 -6.55 9.18
N PRO A 28 -13.44 -6.33 8.69
CA PRO A 28 -13.68 -6.08 7.28
C PRO A 28 -12.94 -4.84 6.79
N LYS A 29 -12.26 -4.95 5.65
CA LYS A 29 -11.45 -3.93 4.99
C LYS A 29 -12.01 -3.64 3.59
N ILE A 30 -12.36 -2.38 3.36
CA ILE A 30 -12.82 -1.89 2.05
C ILE A 30 -11.80 -0.85 1.57
N THR A 31 -11.26 -1.07 0.38
CA THR A 31 -10.28 -0.19 -0.24
C THR A 31 -10.90 0.47 -1.47
N VAL A 32 -10.73 1.79 -1.59
CA VAL A 32 -11.10 2.54 -2.80
C VAL A 32 -9.86 3.23 -3.35
N ILE A 33 -9.41 2.78 -4.52
CA ILE A 33 -8.25 3.35 -5.21
C ILE A 33 -8.74 4.55 -6.02
N THR A 34 -8.39 5.74 -5.55
CA THR A 34 -8.84 7.01 -6.16
C THR A 34 -7.91 7.50 -7.26
N ARG A 35 -6.61 7.15 -7.20
CA ARG A 35 -5.59 7.55 -8.18
C ARG A 35 -4.41 6.57 -8.20
N LYS A 36 -3.22 6.99 -7.77
CA LYS A 36 -1.97 6.23 -7.89
C LYS A 36 -1.90 5.12 -6.84
N ALA A 37 -1.69 3.89 -7.29
CA ALA A 37 -1.47 2.71 -6.48
C ALA A 37 -0.24 1.97 -7.02
N TYR A 38 0.94 2.30 -6.47
CA TYR A 38 2.22 1.87 -7.03
C TYR A 38 3.08 1.05 -6.07
N GLY A 39 3.64 -0.04 -6.58
CA GLY A 39 4.62 -0.89 -5.89
C GLY A 39 4.18 -1.30 -4.47
N GLY A 40 5.15 -1.35 -3.55
CA GLY A 40 4.87 -1.77 -2.17
C GLY A 40 3.87 -0.88 -1.42
N ALA A 41 3.62 0.36 -1.87
CA ALA A 41 2.59 1.19 -1.26
C ALA A 41 1.18 0.70 -1.59
N TYR A 42 0.96 0.14 -2.79
CA TYR A 42 -0.30 -0.54 -3.11
C TYR A 42 -0.49 -1.75 -2.19
N ASP A 43 0.54 -2.57 -2.03
CA ASP A 43 0.47 -3.78 -1.20
C ASP A 43 0.11 -3.44 0.25
N VAL A 44 0.85 -2.50 0.86
CA VAL A 44 0.68 -2.06 2.25
C VAL A 44 -0.69 -1.43 2.51
N MET A 45 -1.30 -0.77 1.53
CA MET A 45 -2.57 -0.05 1.70
C MET A 45 -3.80 -0.94 1.46
N SER A 46 -3.83 -2.12 2.08
CA SER A 46 -4.91 -3.11 1.97
C SER A 46 -5.25 -3.46 0.51
N SER A 47 -4.21 -3.86 -0.23
CA SER A 47 -4.39 -4.45 -1.57
C SER A 47 -5.24 -5.72 -1.52
N LYS A 48 -5.73 -6.15 -2.69
CA LYS A 48 -6.43 -7.42 -2.79
C LYS A 48 -5.54 -8.61 -2.37
N HIS A 49 -4.23 -8.50 -2.58
CA HIS A 49 -3.25 -9.53 -2.23
C HIS A 49 -2.90 -9.56 -0.73
N LEU A 50 -3.15 -8.46 -0.01
CA LEU A 50 -3.03 -8.38 1.44
C LEU A 50 -4.37 -8.68 2.15
N CYS A 51 -5.20 -9.53 1.56
CA CYS A 51 -6.50 -9.91 2.11
C CYS A 51 -7.46 -8.72 2.32
N GLY A 52 -7.43 -7.72 1.44
CA GLY A 52 -8.54 -6.76 1.33
C GLY A 52 -9.83 -7.47 0.92
N ASP A 53 -10.91 -7.29 1.69
CA ASP A 53 -12.18 -7.97 1.43
C ASP A 53 -12.77 -7.49 0.10
N THR A 54 -12.84 -6.18 -0.08
CA THR A 54 -13.32 -5.55 -1.31
C THR A 54 -12.44 -4.38 -1.74
N ASN A 55 -12.04 -4.37 -3.00
CA ASN A 55 -11.23 -3.30 -3.59
C ASN A 55 -11.97 -2.72 -4.80
N TYR A 56 -12.28 -1.44 -4.74
CA TYR A 56 -12.84 -0.67 -5.85
C TYR A 56 -11.77 0.25 -6.42
N ALA A 57 -11.88 0.55 -7.71
CA ALA A 57 -11.00 1.48 -8.40
C ALA A 57 -11.84 2.51 -9.15
N TRP A 58 -11.49 3.78 -9.00
CA TRP A 58 -12.05 4.82 -9.85
C TRP A 58 -11.51 4.70 -11.29
N PRO A 59 -12.22 5.28 -12.28
CA PRO A 59 -11.71 5.33 -13.66
C PRO A 59 -10.34 6.02 -13.80
N THR A 60 -9.98 6.86 -12.82
CA THR A 60 -8.69 7.57 -12.74
C THR A 60 -7.60 6.79 -12.02
N ALA A 61 -7.85 5.54 -11.61
CA ALA A 61 -6.89 4.73 -10.88
C ALA A 61 -5.75 4.27 -11.78
N GLU A 62 -4.53 4.37 -11.26
CA GLU A 62 -3.30 3.93 -11.91
C GLU A 62 -2.67 2.84 -11.03
N ILE A 63 -2.86 1.57 -11.40
CA ILE A 63 -2.33 0.41 -10.66
C ILE A 63 -1.17 -0.18 -11.46
N ALA A 64 0.06 -0.06 -10.94
CA ALA A 64 1.27 -0.51 -11.63
C ALA A 64 2.42 -0.78 -10.64
N VAL A 65 3.47 -1.45 -11.11
CA VAL A 65 4.71 -1.63 -10.32
C VAL A 65 5.36 -0.27 -10.03
N MET A 66 5.36 0.63 -11.01
CA MET A 66 5.83 2.00 -10.89
C MET A 66 5.14 2.89 -11.92
N GLY A 67 5.05 4.19 -11.64
CA GLY A 67 4.50 5.17 -12.58
C GLY A 67 5.45 5.45 -13.75
N ALA A 68 4.88 5.87 -14.88
CA ALA A 68 5.67 6.51 -15.92
C ALA A 68 6.14 7.87 -15.42
N LYS A 69 7.42 8.16 -15.70
CA LYS A 69 8.21 9.33 -15.29
C LYS A 69 7.40 10.61 -15.00
#